data_AF-A0A956KWW8-F1
#
_entry.id   AF-A0A956KWW8-F1
#
_cell.length_a   1.000
_cell.length_b   1.000
_cell.length_c   1.000
_cell.angle_alpha   90.00
_cell.angle_beta   90.00
_cell.angle_gamma   90.00
#
_symmetry.space_group_name_H-M   'P 1'
#
loop_
_entity.id
_entity.type
_entity.pdbx_description
1 polymer ?
#
loop_
_entity_poly.entity_id
_entity_poly.type
_entity_poly.pdbx_seq_one_letter_code
_entity_poly.pdbx_strand_id
1 'polypeptide(L)'
;MNVEVPAGAMRGRAAVAKVHVAPKAPWHMNLEYPAKLRLTAPEDVELEDPLLEKGDAERFDDQGLVFTVLFTPQGKGARTIAAQVDFAVCGDASCGPVTESVELAFEVGCRVEDTGLC
;
A
#
# COMPACT_ATOMS: atom_id res chain seq x y z
N MET A 1 1.27 11.10 -3.94
CA MET A 1 1.32 9.69 -3.52
C MET A 1 1.60 8.85 -4.75
N ASN A 2 2.40 7.80 -4.60
CA ASN A 2 2.74 6.83 -5.64
C ASN A 2 2.54 5.42 -5.08
N VAL A 3 2.10 4.49 -5.92
CA VAL A 3 1.95 3.08 -5.54
C VAL A 3 2.83 2.25 -6.46
N GLU A 4 3.64 1.38 -5.87
CA GLU A 4 4.40 0.37 -6.59
C GLU A 4 3.72 -0.97 -6.40
N VAL A 5 3.22 -1.56 -7.49
CA VAL A 5 2.57 -2.87 -7.49
C VAL A 5 3.53 -3.91 -8.09
N PRO A 6 3.39 -5.20 -7.74
CA PRO A 6 4.25 -6.24 -8.29
C PRO A 6 4.02 -6.37 -9.79
N ALA A 7 5.10 -6.48 -10.58
CA ALA A 7 5.03 -6.62 -12.04
C ALA A 7 4.40 -7.94 -12.51
N GLY A 8 4.19 -8.91 -11.61
CA GLY A 8 3.60 -10.20 -11.93
C GLY A 8 3.24 -10.97 -10.67
N ALA A 9 2.13 -10.60 -10.03
CA ALA A 9 1.59 -11.38 -8.92
C ALA A 9 1.19 -12.77 -9.44
N MET A 10 1.40 -13.80 -8.62
CA MET A 10 1.09 -15.17 -8.98
C MET A 10 0.12 -15.76 -7.97
N ARG A 11 -0.89 -16.48 -8.47
CA ARG A 11 -1.84 -17.18 -7.62
C ARG A 11 -1.12 -18.06 -6.58
N GLY A 12 -1.49 -17.92 -5.31
CA GLY A 12 -0.97 -18.67 -4.17
C GLY A 12 0.48 -18.34 -3.79
N ARG A 13 1.03 -17.21 -4.26
CA ARG A 13 2.38 -16.77 -3.90
C ARG A 13 2.30 -15.38 -3.26
N ALA A 14 3.08 -15.21 -2.20
CA ALA A 14 3.27 -13.91 -1.59
C ALA A 14 3.77 -12.90 -2.63
N ALA A 15 3.17 -11.73 -2.59
CA ALA A 15 3.47 -10.58 -3.42
C ALA A 15 3.60 -9.34 -2.53
N VAL A 16 4.31 -8.34 -3.05
CA VAL A 16 4.65 -7.13 -2.32
C VAL A 16 4.22 -5.93 -3.14
N ALA A 17 3.54 -4.99 -2.51
CA ALA A 17 3.32 -3.65 -3.05
C ALA A 17 3.83 -2.60 -2.06
N LYS A 18 4.12 -1.40 -2.53
CA LYS A 18 4.54 -0.28 -1.69
C LYS A 18 3.67 0.95 -1.91
N VAL A 19 3.30 1.61 -0.82
CA VAL A 19 2.58 2.88 -0.85
C VAL A 19 3.53 3.97 -0.40
N HIS A 20 3.84 4.90 -1.31
CA HIS A 20 4.75 6.02 -1.08
C HIS A 20 4.00 7.33 -0.95
N VAL A 21 4.15 7.98 0.18
CA VAL A 21 3.62 9.32 0.44
C VAL A 21 4.78 10.29 0.61
N ALA A 22 4.76 11.36 -0.16
CA ALA A 22 5.70 12.46 -0.05
C ALA A 22 4.90 13.77 0.09
N PRO A 23 5.21 14.62 1.08
CA PRO A 23 4.61 15.94 1.17
C PRO A 23 5.14 16.81 0.02
N LYS A 24 4.34 17.80 -0.41
CA LYS A 24 4.79 18.79 -1.39
C LYS A 24 5.37 19.98 -0.66
N ALA A 25 6.50 20.52 -1.12
CA ALA A 25 7.05 21.76 -0.56
C ALA A 25 5.98 22.88 -0.55
N PRO A 26 5.92 23.73 0.50
CA PRO A 26 6.85 23.81 1.63
C PRO A 26 6.53 22.86 2.83
N TRP A 27 5.67 21.86 2.65
CA TRP A 27 5.22 20.98 3.72
C TRP A 27 6.20 19.82 4.00
N HIS A 28 6.25 19.37 5.25
CA HIS A 28 6.95 18.15 5.70
C HIS A 28 6.01 17.24 6.49
N MET A 29 6.38 15.97 6.68
CA MET A 29 5.58 15.03 7.47
C MET A 29 5.60 15.37 8.96
N ASN A 30 4.45 15.27 9.62
CA ASN A 30 4.36 15.35 11.08
C ASN A 30 4.62 13.97 11.69
N LEU A 31 5.80 13.77 12.28
CA LEU A 31 6.22 12.49 12.86
C LEU A 31 5.58 12.18 14.22
N GLU A 32 4.96 13.17 14.86
CA GLU A 32 4.27 13.01 16.14
C GLU A 32 2.82 12.56 15.94
N TYR A 33 2.22 12.89 14.80
CA TYR A 33 0.86 12.47 14.46
C TYR A 33 0.83 10.98 14.05
N PRO A 34 -0.24 10.23 14.41
CA PRO A 34 -0.38 8.86 13.96
C PRO A 34 -0.41 8.76 12.43
N ALA A 35 0.46 7.90 11.87
CA ALA A 35 0.38 7.47 10.48
C ALA A 35 -0.26 6.08 10.41
N LYS A 36 -1.23 5.89 9.52
CA LYS A 36 -1.96 4.62 9.36
C LYS A 36 -2.26 4.33 7.90
N LEU A 37 -2.16 3.07 7.48
CA LEU A 37 -2.65 2.55 6.22
C LEU A 37 -3.71 1.48 6.50
N ARG A 38 -4.95 1.76 6.13
CA ARG A 38 -6.05 0.79 6.14
C ARG A 38 -6.21 0.16 4.77
N LEU A 39 -6.23 -1.16 4.72
CA LEU A 39 -6.36 -1.94 3.49
C LEU A 39 -7.69 -2.69 3.48
N THR A 40 -8.29 -2.78 2.30
CA THR A 40 -9.47 -3.62 2.05
C THR A 40 -9.22 -4.41 0.78
N ALA A 41 -9.02 -5.71 0.96
CA ALA A 41 -8.78 -6.64 -0.13
C ALA A 41 -10.09 -7.27 -0.62
N PRO A 42 -10.16 -7.69 -1.90
CA PRO A 42 -11.23 -8.56 -2.38
C PRO A 42 -11.14 -9.94 -1.69
N GLU A 43 -12.23 -10.71 -1.73
CA GLU A 43 -12.36 -11.99 -1.00
C GLU A 43 -11.27 -13.02 -1.31
N ASP A 44 -10.65 -12.93 -2.49
CA ASP A 44 -9.63 -13.86 -2.96
C ASP A 44 -8.21 -13.29 -2.86
N VAL A 45 -7.98 -12.28 -2.01
CA VAL A 45 -6.65 -11.76 -1.70
C VAL A 45 -6.48 -11.72 -0.17
N GLU A 46 -5.52 -12.49 0.31
CA GLU A 46 -5.16 -12.52 1.73
C GLU A 46 -4.14 -11.41 2.01
N LEU A 47 -4.40 -10.55 2.99
CA LEU A 47 -3.46 -9.56 3.50
C LEU A 47 -2.74 -10.14 4.72
N GLU A 48 -1.42 -9.96 4.82
CA GLU A 48 -0.72 -10.32 6.06
C GLU A 48 -1.14 -9.42 7.22
N ASP A 49 -1.29 -8.12 6.95
CA ASP A 49 -1.81 -7.14 7.90
C ASP A 49 -2.72 -6.13 7.16
N PRO A 50 -4.02 -6.05 7.49
CA PRO A 50 -4.93 -5.07 6.90
C PRO A 50 -4.80 -3.65 7.50
N LEU A 51 -4.06 -3.47 8.59
CA LEU A 51 -3.86 -2.17 9.24
C LEU A 51 -2.38 -1.98 9.62
N LEU A 52 -1.65 -1.22 8.80
CA LEU A 52 -0.27 -0.82 9.14
C LEU A 52 -0.29 0.52 9.87
N GLU A 53 0.47 0.64 10.95
CA GLU A 53 0.64 1.88 11.70
C GLU A 53 2.08 2.40 11.58
N LYS A 54 2.38 3.57 12.15
CA LYS A 54 3.69 4.23 12.03
C LYS A 54 4.90 3.32 12.34
N GLY A 55 4.74 2.31 13.19
CA GLY A 55 5.80 1.37 13.56
C GLY A 55 6.11 0.33 12.49
N ASP A 56 5.17 0.10 11.58
CA ASP A 56 5.26 -0.88 10.48
C ASP A 56 5.73 -0.22 9.17
N ALA A 57 5.90 1.10 9.18
CA ALA A 57 6.43 1.83 8.04
C ALA A 57 7.88 1.42 7.76
N GLU A 58 8.17 1.07 6.50
CA GLU A 58 9.55 0.86 6.02
C GLU A 58 10.37 2.14 6.15
N ARG A 59 9.69 3.29 5.97
CA ARG A 59 10.26 4.62 6.15
C ARG A 59 9.20 5.56 6.69
N PHE A 60 9.56 6.35 7.69
CA PHE A 60 8.78 7.51 8.12
C PHE A 60 9.71 8.61 8.62
N ASP A 61 9.87 9.66 7.81
CA ASP A 61 10.67 10.84 8.12
C ASP A 61 10.01 12.10 7.55
N ASP A 62 10.64 13.25 7.78
CA ASP A 62 10.17 14.57 7.35
C ASP A 62 9.85 14.64 5.85
N GLN A 63 10.56 13.85 5.03
CA GLN A 63 10.42 13.82 3.58
C GLN A 63 9.40 12.78 3.08
N GLY A 64 8.94 11.85 3.90
CA GLY A 64 7.95 10.88 3.44
C GLY A 64 7.64 9.71 4.35
N LEU A 65 6.68 8.92 3.88
CA LEU A 65 6.15 7.74 4.52
C LEU A 65 6.04 6.62 3.47
N VAL A 66 6.56 5.43 3.80
CA VAL A 66 6.50 4.25 2.95
C VAL A 66 5.97 3.08 3.75
N PHE A 67 4.87 2.48 3.27
CA PHE A 67 4.33 1.23 3.78
C PHE A 67 4.58 0.10 2.78
N THR A 68 5.07 -1.04 3.29
CA THR A 68 5.15 -2.28 2.53
C THR A 68 3.91 -3.11 2.81
N VAL A 69 3.17 -3.47 1.76
CA VAL A 69 1.96 -4.27 1.80
C VAL A 69 2.28 -5.67 1.31
N LEU A 70 2.16 -6.65 2.20
CA LEU A 70 2.34 -8.08 1.90
C LEU A 70 0.98 -8.74 1.73
N PHE A 71 0.81 -9.46 0.62
CA PHE A 71 -0.46 -10.10 0.29
C PHE A 71 -0.26 -11.35 -0.56
N THR A 72 -1.25 -12.25 -0.53
CA THR A 72 -1.29 -13.46 -1.35
C THR A 72 -2.61 -13.54 -2.12
N PRO A 73 -2.60 -13.39 -3.45
CA PRO A 73 -3.80 -13.57 -4.26
C PRO A 73 -4.10 -15.05 -4.50
N GLN A 74 -5.36 -15.44 -4.41
CA GLN A 74 -5.87 -16.81 -4.61
C GLN A 74 -6.64 -16.98 -5.93
N GLY A 75 -7.12 -15.89 -6.54
CA GLY A 75 -7.71 -15.91 -7.89
C GLY A 75 -6.81 -15.35 -8.98
N LYS A 76 -7.31 -15.37 -10.22
CA LYS A 76 -6.60 -14.91 -11.44
C LYS A 76 -7.17 -13.62 -12.01
N GLY A 77 -6.36 -12.91 -12.79
CA GLY A 77 -6.74 -11.68 -13.49
C GLY A 77 -6.63 -10.44 -12.61
N ALA A 78 -7.29 -9.37 -13.04
CA ALA A 78 -7.24 -8.06 -12.40
C ALA A 78 -7.76 -8.10 -10.96
N ARG A 79 -6.98 -7.56 -10.02
CA ARG A 79 -7.37 -7.37 -8.62
C ARG A 79 -6.99 -5.98 -8.17
N THR A 80 -7.76 -5.46 -7.22
CA THR A 80 -7.54 -4.15 -6.63
C THR A 80 -7.68 -4.26 -5.12
N ILE A 81 -6.62 -3.92 -4.38
CA ILE A 81 -6.72 -3.68 -2.94
C ILE A 81 -7.00 -2.18 -2.77
N ALA A 82 -8.10 -1.83 -2.10
CA ALA A 82 -8.36 -0.44 -1.73
C ALA A 82 -7.52 -0.07 -0.50
N ALA A 83 -6.97 1.12 -0.49
CA ALA A 83 -6.13 1.61 0.59
C ALA A 83 -6.51 3.04 0.98
N GLN A 84 -6.51 3.29 2.29
CA GLN A 84 -6.70 4.61 2.85
C GLN A 84 -5.53 4.94 3.79
N VAL A 85 -4.82 6.01 3.51
CA VAL A 85 -3.70 6.48 4.32
C VAL A 85 -4.16 7.68 5.14
N ASP A 86 -3.96 7.64 6.45
CA ASP A 86 -4.02 8.83 7.30
C ASP A 86 -2.61 9.22 7.74
N PHE A 87 -2.32 10.51 7.67
CA PHE A 87 -1.09 11.11 8.16
C PHE A 87 -1.34 12.58 8.47
N ALA A 88 -0.32 13.31 8.90
CA ALA A 88 -0.41 14.76 8.95
C ALA A 88 0.84 15.38 8.34
N VAL A 89 0.68 16.59 7.82
CA VAL A 89 1.78 17.41 7.31
C VAL A 89 1.84 18.72 8.09
N CYS A 90 3.03 19.27 8.21
CA CYS A 90 3.30 20.56 8.85
C CYS A 90 3.94 21.52 7.85
N GLY A 91 3.50 22.77 7.89
CA GLY A 91 4.13 23.91 7.23
C GLY A 91 4.53 24.96 8.27
N ASP A 92 5.00 26.12 7.81
CA ASP A 92 5.59 27.15 8.69
C ASP A 92 4.65 27.65 9.82
N ALA A 93 3.33 27.63 9.57
CA ALA A 93 2.35 28.21 10.49
C ALA A 93 1.38 27.18 11.12
N SER A 94 1.26 25.97 10.56
CA SER A 94 0.28 24.99 11.02
C SER A 94 0.58 23.56 10.57
N CYS A 95 0.00 22.60 11.29
CA CYS A 95 -0.08 21.21 10.87
C CYS A 95 -1.53 20.82 10.60
N GLY A 96 -1.75 19.94 9.62
CA GLY A 96 -3.07 19.46 9.24
C GLY A 96 -3.08 17.95 8.99
N PRO A 97 -4.08 17.22 9.51
CA PRO A 97 -4.29 15.82 9.14
C PRO A 97 -4.73 15.73 7.68
N VAL A 98 -4.31 14.64 7.04
CA VAL A 98 -4.59 14.33 5.64
C VAL A 98 -5.03 12.87 5.58
N THR A 99 -6.15 12.63 4.92
CA THR A 99 -6.63 11.30 4.58
C THR A 99 -6.69 11.19 3.07
N GLU A 100 -6.02 10.20 2.51
CA GLU A 100 -5.97 9.96 1.07
C GLU A 100 -6.37 8.52 0.76
N SER A 101 -7.04 8.31 -0.37
CA SER A 101 -7.42 6.98 -0.85
C SER A 101 -6.68 6.64 -2.13
N VAL A 102 -6.13 5.43 -2.22
CA VAL A 102 -5.49 4.87 -3.41
C VAL A 102 -5.90 3.43 -3.63
N GLU A 103 -5.73 2.99 -4.86
CA GLU A 103 -5.96 1.63 -5.29
C GLU A 103 -4.63 0.97 -5.67
N LEU A 104 -4.39 -0.22 -5.14
CA LEU A 104 -3.29 -1.07 -5.54
C LEU A 104 -3.85 -2.06 -6.56
N ALA A 105 -3.86 -1.65 -7.83
CA ALA A 105 -4.33 -2.47 -8.95
C ALA A 105 -3.19 -3.32 -9.52
N PHE A 106 -3.39 -4.64 -9.61
CA PHE A 106 -2.39 -5.59 -10.11
C PHE A 106 -3.05 -6.75 -10.86
N GLU A 107 -2.28 -7.38 -11.74
CA GLU A 107 -2.70 -8.58 -12.47
C GLU A 107 -2.14 -9.84 -11.81
N VAL A 108 -3.00 -10.86 -11.65
CA VAL A 108 -2.60 -12.16 -11.12
C VAL A 108 -2.52 -13.20 -12.23
N GLY A 109 -1.30 -13.66 -12.51
CA GLY A 109 -1.02 -14.72 -13.47
C GLY A 109 -1.00 -16.14 -12.86
N CYS A 110 -0.74 -17.12 -13.71
CA CYS A 110 -0.50 -18.53 -13.36
C CYS A 110 0.75 -19.08 -14.06
N ARG A 111 1.37 -20.15 -13.52
CA ARG A 111 2.53 -20.79 -14.15
C ARG A 111 2.13 -21.53 -15.43
N VAL A 112 3.06 -21.53 -16.39
CA VAL A 112 2.96 -22.25 -17.68
C VAL A 112 3.12 -23.77 -17.53
N GLU A 113 3.64 -24.25 -16.39
CA GLU A 113 3.90 -25.69 -16.15
C GLU A 113 2.66 -26.50 -15.71
N ASP A 114 1.51 -25.84 -15.47
CA ASP A 114 0.22 -26.54 -15.34
C ASP A 114 -0.29 -26.87 -16.74
N THR A 115 -0.03 -28.10 -17.21
CA THR A 115 -0.40 -28.65 -18.53
C THR A 115 -1.91 -28.76 -18.81
N GLY A 116 -2.75 -27.91 -18.23
CA GLY A 116 -4.16 -27.86 -18.55
C GLY A 116 -4.91 -26.91 -17.65
N LEU A 117 -5.47 -25.87 -18.28
CA LEU A 117 -6.31 -24.84 -17.69
C LEU A 117 -5.61 -23.86 -16.73
N CYS A 118 -5.25 -22.72 -17.32
CA CYS A 118 -5.58 -21.49 -16.64
C CYS A 118 -7.09 -21.37 -16.45
#